data_AF-A0AAW8XX71-F1
#
_entry.id   AF-A0AAW8XX71-F1
#
_cell.length_a   1.000
_cell.length_b   1.000
_cell.length_c   1.000
_cell.angle_alpha   90.00
_cell.angle_beta   90.00
_cell.angle_gamma   90.00
#
_symmetry.space_group_name_H-M   'P 1'
#
loop_
_entity.id
_entity.type
_entity.pdbx_description
1 polymer ?
#
loop_
_entity_poly.entity_id
_entity_poly.type
_entity_poly.pdbx_seq_one_letter_code
_entity_poly.pdbx_strand_id
1 'polypeptide(L)'
;MKKKKLSSKQQYQLDVELVKIKPTNRTEAKAHLAAQLRISKFKSKGRRGFNSAAKSAKESLDIANAIRFGEGVVESVDTARIPDSNKRWRGRTAD
;
A
#
# COMPACT_ATOMS: atom_id res chain seq x y z
N MET A 1 -19.60 -2.74 -27.27
CA MET A 1 -20.22 -3.37 -26.08
C MET A 1 -19.55 -2.84 -24.81
N LYS A 2 -20.29 -2.25 -23.86
CA LYS A 2 -19.70 -1.82 -22.57
C LYS A 2 -19.39 -3.07 -21.74
N LYS A 3 -18.12 -3.26 -21.34
CA LYS A 3 -17.73 -4.36 -20.45
C LYS A 3 -18.43 -4.17 -19.10
N LYS A 4 -19.34 -5.08 -18.75
CA LYS A 4 -20.06 -5.05 -17.48
C LYS A 4 -19.04 -5.29 -16.36
N LYS A 5 -18.94 -4.38 -15.38
CA LYS A 5 -18.02 -4.54 -14.24
C LYS A 5 -18.53 -5.70 -13.38
N LEU A 6 -17.63 -6.64 -13.07
CA LEU A 6 -17.91 -7.77 -12.17
C LEU A 6 -18.16 -7.27 -10.74
N SER A 7 -19.09 -7.91 -10.04
CA SER A 7 -19.29 -7.68 -8.61
C SER A 7 -18.08 -8.15 -7.81
N SER A 8 -17.82 -7.54 -6.65
CA SER A 8 -16.68 -7.89 -5.79
C SER A 8 -16.69 -9.36 -5.34
N LYS A 9 -17.88 -9.93 -5.09
CA LYS A 9 -18.04 -11.35 -4.76
C LYS A 9 -17.72 -12.27 -5.93
N GLN A 10 -18.17 -11.90 -7.14
CA GLN A 10 -17.90 -12.66 -8.36
C GLN A 10 -16.40 -12.67 -8.68
N GLN A 11 -15.76 -11.50 -8.55
CA GLN A 11 -14.31 -11.40 -8.75
C GLN A 11 -13.53 -12.26 -7.75
N TYR A 12 -13.97 -12.31 -6.48
CA TYR A 12 -13.35 -13.15 -5.46
C TYR A 12 -13.44 -14.64 -5.79
N GLN A 13 -14.59 -15.11 -6.28
CA GLN A 13 -14.77 -16.52 -6.69
C GLN A 13 -13.83 -16.88 -7.84
N LEU A 14 -13.75 -16.04 -8.87
CA LEU A 14 -12.81 -16.22 -9.99
C LEU A 14 -11.35 -16.24 -9.53
N ASP A 15 -10.99 -15.36 -8.60
CA ASP A 15 -9.63 -15.31 -8.06
C ASP A 15 -9.29 -16.60 -7.28
N VAL A 16 -10.24 -17.15 -6.52
CA VAL A 16 -10.07 -18.42 -5.80
C VAL A 16 -9.87 -19.58 -6.77
N GLU A 17 -10.61 -19.62 -7.87
CA GLU A 17 -10.46 -20.64 -8.92
C GLU A 17 -9.10 -20.51 -9.62
N LEU A 18 -8.69 -19.29 -9.97
CA LEU A 18 -7.40 -19.02 -10.58
C LEU A 18 -6.23 -19.51 -9.69
N VAL A 19 -6.33 -19.30 -8.38
CA VAL A 19 -5.26 -19.66 -7.44
C VAL A 19 -5.10 -21.17 -7.27
N LYS A 20 -6.15 -21.97 -7.54
CA LYS A 20 -6.05 -23.44 -7.49
C LYS A 20 -5.19 -24.01 -8.62
N ILE A 21 -5.09 -23.31 -9.75
CA ILE A 21 -4.31 -23.74 -10.91
C ILE A 21 -2.86 -23.32 -10.70
N LYS A 22 -1.91 -24.23 -10.98
CA LYS A 22 -0.49 -23.93 -10.90
C LYS A 22 -0.07 -23.11 -12.14
N PRO A 23 0.56 -21.93 -11.97
CA PRO A 23 1.03 -21.14 -13.10
C PRO A 23 2.22 -21.81 -13.80
N THR A 24 2.22 -21.79 -15.12
CA THR A 24 3.29 -22.36 -15.96
C THR A 24 4.20 -21.27 -16.52
N ASN A 25 3.65 -20.08 -16.79
CA ASN A 25 4.38 -18.93 -17.34
C ASN A 25 4.53 -17.80 -16.31
N ARG A 26 5.52 -16.92 -16.49
CA ARG A 26 5.75 -15.70 -15.70
C ARG A 26 4.54 -14.77 -15.71
N THR A 27 3.83 -14.68 -16.84
CA THR A 27 2.60 -13.87 -16.97
C THR A 27 1.49 -14.41 -16.09
N GLU A 28 1.27 -15.72 -16.10
CA GLU A 28 0.31 -16.42 -15.25
C GLU A 28 0.70 -16.31 -13.77
N ALA A 29 2.00 -16.43 -13.44
CA ALA A 29 2.50 -16.26 -12.08
C ALA A 29 2.22 -14.86 -11.53
N LYS A 30 2.37 -13.81 -12.35
CA LYS A 30 1.99 -12.44 -11.97
C LYS A 30 0.48 -12.32 -11.73
N ALA A 31 -0.33 -12.91 -12.60
CA ALA A 31 -1.78 -12.91 -12.44
C ALA A 31 -2.23 -13.66 -11.17
N HIS A 32 -1.58 -14.80 -10.88
CA HIS A 32 -1.80 -15.62 -9.70
C HIS A 32 -1.46 -14.86 -8.42
N LEU A 33 -0.29 -14.20 -8.38
CA LEU A 33 0.10 -13.33 -7.27
C LEU A 33 -0.91 -12.19 -7.06
N ALA A 34 -1.34 -11.52 -8.14
CA ALA A 34 -2.34 -10.46 -8.07
C ALA A 34 -3.69 -10.97 -7.54
N ALA A 35 -4.10 -12.20 -7.89
CA ALA A 35 -5.29 -12.84 -7.34
C ALA A 35 -5.13 -13.18 -5.85
N GLN A 36 -4.00 -13.73 -5.42
CA GLN A 36 -3.71 -14.00 -4.01
C GLN A 36 -3.79 -12.73 -3.15
N LEU A 37 -3.20 -11.62 -3.63
CA LEU A 37 -3.26 -10.33 -2.93
C LEU A 37 -4.70 -9.81 -2.81
N ARG A 38 -5.51 -9.95 -3.88
CA ARG A 38 -6.93 -9.54 -3.86
C ARG A 38 -7.76 -10.40 -2.91
N ILE A 39 -7.53 -11.71 -2.87
CA ILE A 39 -8.14 -12.63 -1.90
C ILE A 39 -7.77 -12.21 -0.47
N SER A 40 -6.49 -11.97 -0.21
CA SER A 40 -6.00 -11.52 1.10
C SER A 40 -6.67 -10.22 1.53
N LYS A 41 -6.76 -9.23 0.63
CA LYS A 41 -7.44 -7.95 0.87
C LYS A 41 -8.95 -8.12 1.11
N PHE A 42 -9.60 -9.01 0.37
CA PHE A 42 -11.03 -9.28 0.53
C PHE A 42 -11.32 -9.92 1.89
N LYS A 43 -10.49 -10.87 2.32
CA LYS A 43 -10.55 -11.47 3.67
C LYS A 43 -10.18 -10.47 4.77
N SER A 44 -9.23 -9.57 4.50
CA SER A 44 -8.78 -8.58 5.48
C SER A 44 -9.73 -7.39 5.66
N LYS A 45 -10.65 -7.15 4.71
CA LYS A 45 -11.71 -6.13 4.82
C LYS A 45 -12.63 -6.29 6.05
N GLY A 46 -12.51 -7.38 6.82
CA GLY A 46 -13.13 -7.55 8.13
C GLY A 46 -12.14 -7.82 9.29
N ARG A 47 -10.84 -7.96 9.03
CA ARG A 47 -9.82 -8.15 10.07
C ARG A 47 -9.41 -6.80 10.65
N ARG A 48 -9.95 -6.50 11.84
CA ARG A 48 -9.58 -5.37 12.71
C ARG A 48 -8.05 -5.22 12.95
N GLY A 49 -7.27 -6.27 12.67
CA GLY A 49 -5.82 -6.34 12.88
C GLY A 49 -4.94 -5.48 11.96
N PHE A 50 -5.38 -5.11 10.75
CA PHE A 50 -4.54 -4.28 9.86
C PHE A 50 -4.54 -2.81 10.31
N ASN A 51 -5.67 -2.34 10.84
CA ASN A 51 -5.78 -1.01 11.43
C ASN A 51 -5.05 -0.92 12.77
N SER A 52 -5.03 -2.00 13.57
CA SER A 52 -4.24 -2.03 14.81
C SER A 52 -2.75 -2.13 14.53
N ALA A 53 -2.33 -2.88 13.50
CA ALA A 53 -0.93 -2.92 13.06
C ALA A 53 -0.47 -1.55 12.52
N ALA A 54 -1.31 -0.86 11.75
CA ALA A 54 -1.02 0.50 11.28
C ALA A 54 -0.94 1.51 12.45
N LYS A 55 -1.83 1.41 13.45
CA LYS A 55 -1.77 2.22 14.68
C LYS A 55 -0.50 1.94 15.48
N SER A 56 -0.17 0.67 15.70
CA SER A 56 1.03 0.25 16.42
C SER A 56 2.33 0.67 15.70
N ALA A 57 2.35 0.62 14.37
CA ALA A 57 3.47 1.14 13.57
C ALA A 57 3.61 2.66 13.71
N LYS A 58 2.49 3.39 13.76
CA LYS A 58 2.49 4.84 14.00
C LYS A 58 2.97 5.18 15.41
N GLU A 59 2.46 4.49 16.43
CA GLU A 59 2.89 4.66 17.83
C GLU A 59 4.38 4.36 18.00
N SER A 60 4.89 3.32 17.34
CA SER A 60 6.31 2.98 17.37
C SER A 60 7.19 4.06 16.72
N LEU A 61 6.71 4.68 15.63
CA LEU A 61 7.37 5.83 15.00
C LEU A 61 7.36 7.06 15.89
N ASP A 62 6.23 7.35 16.55
CA ASP A 62 6.09 8.48 17.47
C ASP A 62 7.05 8.33 18.67
N ILE A 63 7.14 7.12 19.25
CA ILE A 63 8.10 6.80 20.32
C ILE A 63 9.54 6.97 19.84
N ALA A 64 9.89 6.42 18.67
CA ALA A 64 11.24 6.52 18.13
C ALA A 64 11.64 7.99 17.83
N ASN A 65 10.71 8.80 17.35
CA ASN A 65 10.94 10.23 17.10
C ASN A 65 11.14 11.00 18.40
N ALA A 66 10.35 10.72 19.44
CA ALA A 66 10.49 11.33 20.76
C ALA A 66 11.83 11.01 21.43
N ILE A 67 12.37 9.80 21.23
CA ILE A 67 13.68 9.41 21.75
C ILE A 67 14.81 10.08 20.95
N ARG A 68 14.68 10.18 19.62
CA ARG A 68 15.73 10.70 18.74
C ARG A 68 15.90 12.21 18.84
N PHE A 69 14.81 12.94 19.08
CA PHE A 69 14.81 14.39 19.22
C PHE A 69 14.18 14.67 20.58
N GLY A 70 15.01 14.94 21.61
CA GLY A 70 14.68 14.82 23.04
C GLY A 70 13.41 15.49 23.60
N GLU A 71 12.59 16.16 22.78
CA GLU A 71 11.30 16.76 23.17
C GLU A 71 10.15 16.53 22.15
N GLY A 72 10.33 15.68 21.13
CA GLY A 72 9.21 15.05 20.41
C GLY A 72 8.26 15.95 19.61
N VAL A 73 8.59 17.22 19.32
CA VAL A 73 7.83 18.06 18.39
C VAL A 73 8.67 18.37 17.16
N VAL A 74 8.44 17.62 16.09
CA VAL A 74 8.83 18.03 14.75
C VAL A 74 7.66 18.82 14.19
N GLU A 75 7.81 20.15 14.06
CA GLU A 75 6.83 20.96 13.35
C GLU A 75 6.61 20.33 11.97
N SER A 76 5.35 19.99 11.65
CA SER A 76 5.02 19.50 10.32
C SER A 76 5.31 20.62 9.34
N VAL A 77 6.46 20.55 8.66
CA VAL A 77 6.80 21.53 7.65
C VAL A 77 5.79 21.38 6.51
N ASP A 78 4.97 22.41 6.30
CA ASP A 78 4.04 22.46 5.19
C ASP A 78 4.83 22.49 3.87
N THR A 79 4.98 21.32 3.26
CA THR A 79 5.70 21.15 1.99
C THR A 79 5.05 21.89 0.83
N ALA A 80 3.79 22.33 0.95
CA ALA A 80 3.13 23.19 -0.04
C ALA A 80 3.58 24.66 0.07
N ARG A 81 4.02 25.10 1.26
CA ARG A 81 4.57 26.44 1.51
C ARG A 81 6.05 26.55 1.13
N ILE A 82 6.74 25.42 0.94
CA ILE A 82 8.13 25.41 0.49
C ILE A 82 8.16 25.77 -1.00
N PRO A 83 8.83 26.86 -1.42
CA PRO A 83 8.97 27.22 -2.82
C PRO A 83 9.72 26.12 -3.58
N ASP A 84 9.33 25.88 -4.84
CA ASP A 84 9.90 24.80 -5.66
C ASP A 84 11.42 24.91 -5.86
N SER A 85 12.00 26.10 -5.66
CA SER A 85 13.46 26.30 -5.63
C SER A 85 14.14 25.53 -4.50
N ASN A 86 13.52 25.43 -3.33
CA ASN A 86 14.05 24.70 -2.16
C ASN A 86 13.80 23.19 -2.24
N LYS A 87 12.86 22.74 -3.08
CA LYS A 87 12.63 21.30 -3.32
C LYS A 87 13.72 20.68 -4.20
N ARG A 88 14.58 21.50 -4.80
CA ARG A 88 15.74 21.06 -5.61
C ARG A 88 16.96 20.73 -4.73
N TRP A 89 16.80 19.85 -3.74
CA TRP A 89 17.95 19.29 -3.01
C TRP A 89 18.71 18.24 -3.84
N ARG A 90 18.08 17.65 -4.86
CA ARG A 90 18.75 16.73 -5.78
C ARG A 90 18.83 17.42 -7.12
N GLY A 91 20.03 17.89 -7.46
CA GLY A 91 20.32 18.63 -8.67
C GLY A 91 19.66 18.05 -9.93
N ARG A 92 19.48 18.93 -10.91
CA ARG A 92 18.90 18.69 -12.24
C ARG A 92 19.31 17.30 -12.77
N THR A 93 18.38 16.34 -12.81
CA THR A 93 18.57 15.15 -13.65
C THR A 93 18.68 15.67 -15.08
N ALA A 94 19.82 15.43 -15.73
CA ALA A 94 20.09 15.90 -17.08
C ALA A 94 19.03 15.39 -18.09
N ASP A 95 18.83 16.16 -19.16
CA ASP A 95 17.89 15.89 -20.26
C ASP A 95 18.15 14.52 -20.94
#